data_AF-A0A956R4K4-F1
#
_entry.id   AF-A0A956R4K4-F1
#
_cell.length_a   1.000
_cell.length_b   1.000
_cell.length_c   1.000
_cell.angle_alpha   90.00
_cell.angle_beta   90.00
_cell.angle_gamma   90.00
#
_symmetry.space_group_name_H-M   'P 1'
#
loop_
_entity.id
_entity.type
_entity.pdbx_description
1 polymer ?
#
loop_
_entity_poly.entity_id
_entity_poly.type
_entity_poly.pdbx_seq_one_letter_code
_entity_poly.pdbx_strand_id
1 'polypeptide(L)'
;MPRWSIPSLLVSCLSLACTVGGGGGDDFGDGASHNDGPTDDAEETSETEGETEGQGVQEAPFIDEARKEFPTYLDLHEKVITRTCTPFANVCHNNKEYPDLRTPQAMLGMLGSPCNLDVEDPLNTFNGCEPVGDTLRFTTGANQGWETQVAYVLFETDPVEGGVAAAVLHLADPIPAGMLDPMVPEGVEILRTTEGGMLTVGQLGDAVNYVAGASTVRIDGYATAGDEAHTLLENDIREADPNRDGVFGAEGDRMHELTPGDPWGSYLLQRLQGNVPGSPMPLANQPLSAAEMVALACWIEGAARPGGDSPHAQIDYEGCQYAAEIGEPDPESGATFSGDVQPILTARCATPGCHGSMAPAAGLDLTEGAAWESLVDVMSTQNPDFPLVTPVNPQYSYLMTKLLGDGFSGKRMPLGSQPLSDAEIDVIRRWINLGAADD
;
A
#
# COMPACT_ATOMS: atom_id res chain seq x y z
N MET A 1 14.75 -31.05 6.88
CA MET A 1 14.82 -31.32 8.35
C MET A 1 16.28 -31.47 8.73
N PRO A 2 16.73 -31.05 9.94
CA PRO A 2 15.97 -30.75 11.17
C PRO A 2 15.98 -29.24 11.54
N ARG A 3 14.83 -28.66 11.92
CA ARG A 3 14.32 -28.41 13.29
C ARG A 3 15.16 -27.42 14.11
N TRP A 4 14.70 -26.17 14.19
CA TRP A 4 14.92 -25.28 15.33
C TRP A 4 13.57 -24.72 15.80
N SER A 5 13.36 -24.84 17.11
CA SER A 5 12.15 -24.50 17.86
C SER A 5 12.17 -23.01 18.24
N ILE A 6 11.03 -22.33 18.14
CA ILE A 6 10.83 -20.96 18.65
C ILE A 6 10.14 -21.07 20.03
N PRO A 7 10.60 -20.35 21.08
CA PRO A 7 9.89 -20.31 22.35
C PRO A 7 8.67 -19.37 22.24
N SER A 8 7.51 -19.89 22.64
CA SER A 8 6.28 -19.13 22.83
C SER A 8 6.43 -18.15 24.00
N LEU A 9 6.40 -16.85 23.71
CA LEU A 9 6.04 -15.83 24.69
C LEU A 9 4.54 -15.55 24.55
N LEU A 10 3.78 -16.25 25.39
CA LEU A 10 2.38 -15.96 25.69
C LEU A 10 2.30 -14.60 26.39
N VAL A 11 1.90 -13.56 25.67
CA VAL A 11 1.33 -12.36 26.30
C VAL A 11 -0.11 -12.71 26.64
N SER A 12 -0.34 -12.96 27.92
CA SER A 12 -1.64 -13.27 28.50
C SER A 12 -2.48 -11.98 28.54
N CYS A 13 -3.37 -11.78 27.57
CA CYS A 13 -4.39 -10.74 27.66
C CYS A 13 -5.48 -11.19 28.64
N LEU A 14 -5.50 -10.51 29.78
CA LEU A 14 -6.42 -10.71 30.89
C LEU A 14 -7.85 -10.37 30.43
N SER A 15 -8.69 -11.38 30.27
CA SER A 15 -10.13 -11.22 30.00
C SER A 15 -10.83 -10.70 31.26
N LEU A 16 -11.16 -9.40 31.28
CA LEU A 16 -12.05 -8.83 32.29
C LEU A 16 -13.50 -8.90 31.77
N ALA A 17 -14.24 -9.89 32.26
CA ALA A 17 -15.68 -10.00 32.03
C ALA A 17 -16.42 -8.94 32.87
N CYS A 18 -17.15 -8.03 32.22
CA CYS A 18 -18.13 -7.19 32.89
C CYS A 18 -19.44 -7.96 33.07
N THR A 19 -19.76 -8.25 34.33
CA THR A 19 -21.07 -8.71 34.78
C THR A 19 -22.07 -7.55 34.75
N VAL A 20 -23.21 -7.73 34.06
CA VAL A 20 -24.37 -6.84 34.20
C VAL A 20 -25.39 -7.54 35.11
N GLY A 21 -25.66 -6.92 36.26
CA GLY A 21 -26.70 -7.33 37.19
C GLY A 21 -27.95 -6.45 37.06
N GLY A 22 -29.07 -7.07 36.73
CA GLY A 22 -30.32 -7.07 37.51
C GLY A 22 -31.18 -5.80 37.66
N GLY A 23 -32.45 -5.93 37.22
CA GLY A 23 -33.64 -5.18 37.64
C GLY A 23 -34.47 -4.75 36.43
N GLY A 24 -35.72 -5.18 36.18
CA GLY A 24 -36.81 -5.62 37.03
C GLY A 24 -37.99 -4.67 36.78
N GLY A 25 -39.14 -5.15 36.27
CA GLY A 25 -40.35 -4.35 36.10
C GLY A 25 -41.35 -4.92 35.10
N ASP A 26 -42.50 -5.35 35.63
CA ASP A 26 -43.57 -6.11 34.99
C ASP A 26 -44.63 -5.24 34.26
N ASP A 27 -45.51 -5.92 33.51
CA ASP A 27 -46.98 -5.74 33.46
C ASP A 27 -47.65 -5.19 32.17
N PHE A 28 -48.36 -6.14 31.53
CA PHE A 28 -49.60 -6.17 30.72
C PHE A 28 -50.31 -4.90 30.20
N GLY A 29 -50.85 -5.04 28.96
CA GLY A 29 -51.99 -4.24 28.48
C GLY A 29 -52.35 -4.43 26.99
N ASP A 30 -53.37 -5.26 26.72
CA ASP A 30 -54.06 -5.46 25.43
C ASP A 30 -54.76 -4.19 24.88
N GLY A 31 -54.98 -4.13 23.56
CA GLY A 31 -55.98 -3.22 22.96
C GLY A 31 -56.00 -3.17 21.42
N ALA A 32 -56.95 -3.88 20.81
CA ALA A 32 -57.25 -3.89 19.38
C ALA A 32 -58.29 -2.82 18.97
N SER A 33 -58.25 -2.35 17.71
CA SER A 33 -59.40 -2.04 16.80
C SER A 33 -58.89 -1.31 15.55
N HIS A 34 -59.01 -1.91 14.35
CA HIS A 34 -60.09 -1.77 13.36
C HIS A 34 -60.30 -0.35 12.78
N ASN A 35 -60.05 -0.20 11.47
CA ASN A 35 -61.12 0.17 10.53
C ASN A 35 -60.73 -0.03 9.05
N ASP A 36 -61.68 -0.62 8.32
CA ASP A 36 -61.70 -0.89 6.88
C ASP A 36 -62.25 0.30 6.05
N GLY A 37 -61.68 0.50 4.85
CA GLY A 37 -62.32 0.85 3.56
C GLY A 37 -63.09 2.18 3.38
N PRO A 38 -63.46 2.57 2.13
CA PRO A 38 -63.53 1.76 0.91
C PRO A 38 -62.89 2.36 -0.36
N THR A 39 -62.94 1.52 -1.40
CA THR A 39 -62.60 1.58 -2.82
C THR A 39 -63.26 2.67 -3.66
N ASP A 40 -62.63 3.07 -4.78
CA ASP A 40 -63.31 3.36 -6.04
C ASP A 40 -62.34 3.17 -7.24
N ASP A 41 -62.81 2.42 -8.24
CA ASP A 41 -62.19 2.11 -9.53
C ASP A 41 -62.44 3.24 -10.56
N ALA A 42 -61.47 3.52 -11.43
CA ALA A 42 -61.71 4.09 -12.76
C ALA A 42 -60.56 3.75 -13.74
N GLU A 43 -60.93 3.06 -14.82
CA GLU A 43 -60.10 2.65 -15.96
C GLU A 43 -59.61 3.82 -16.84
N GLU A 44 -58.34 3.70 -17.24
CA GLU A 44 -57.77 3.80 -18.61
C GLU A 44 -58.04 5.05 -19.48
N THR A 45 -56.96 5.80 -19.79
CA THR A 45 -56.58 6.09 -21.19
C THR A 45 -55.08 6.38 -21.31
N SER A 46 -54.44 5.66 -22.22
CA SER A 46 -53.07 5.76 -22.70
C SER A 46 -52.78 7.04 -23.49
N GLU A 47 -51.72 7.78 -23.14
CA GLU A 47 -50.86 8.46 -24.11
C GLU A 47 -49.41 8.42 -23.57
N THR A 48 -48.61 7.55 -24.17
CA THR A 48 -47.17 7.41 -23.92
C THR A 48 -46.42 8.50 -24.68
N GLU A 49 -45.98 9.54 -23.98
CA GLU A 49 -44.84 10.32 -24.42
C GLU A 49 -43.61 9.75 -23.70
N GLY A 50 -42.79 9.02 -24.47
CA GLY A 50 -41.56 8.41 -23.98
C GLY A 50 -40.53 9.49 -23.69
N GLU A 51 -40.39 9.84 -22.42
CA GLU A 51 -39.14 10.37 -21.90
C GLU A 51 -38.17 9.18 -21.82
N THR A 52 -37.24 9.12 -22.77
CA THR A 52 -36.02 8.34 -22.59
C THR A 52 -35.24 9.01 -21.46
N GLU A 53 -35.51 8.59 -20.22
CA GLU A 53 -34.54 8.70 -19.14
C GLU A 53 -33.27 8.02 -19.67
N GLY A 54 -32.23 8.83 -19.91
CA GLY A 54 -30.90 8.29 -20.06
C GLY A 54 -30.63 7.45 -18.82
N GLN A 55 -30.30 6.18 -19.02
CA GLN A 55 -29.84 5.31 -17.94
C GLN A 55 -28.62 5.99 -17.31
N GLY A 56 -28.86 6.73 -16.24
CA GLY A 56 -27.79 7.26 -15.41
C GLY A 56 -27.04 6.06 -14.86
N VAL A 57 -25.73 6.02 -15.11
CA VAL A 57 -24.84 5.10 -14.44
C VAL A 57 -25.13 5.22 -12.95
N GLN A 58 -25.56 4.13 -12.30
CA GLN A 58 -25.76 4.16 -10.86
C GLN A 58 -24.39 4.27 -10.21
N GLU A 59 -24.11 5.43 -9.63
CA GLU A 59 -22.91 5.70 -8.85
C GLU A 59 -22.76 4.61 -7.77
N ALA A 60 -21.55 4.09 -7.58
CA ALA A 60 -21.34 2.95 -6.71
C ALA A 60 -21.79 3.28 -5.27
N PRO A 61 -22.56 2.41 -4.58
CA PRO A 61 -23.18 2.73 -3.29
C PRO A 61 -22.22 3.19 -2.19
N PHE A 62 -20.98 2.73 -2.23
CA PHE A 62 -19.94 3.11 -1.28
C PHE A 62 -19.44 4.55 -1.46
N ILE A 63 -19.58 5.16 -2.65
CA ILE A 63 -19.23 6.56 -2.90
C ILE A 63 -20.28 7.47 -2.22
N ASP A 64 -21.56 7.13 -2.34
CA ASP A 64 -22.64 7.83 -1.63
C ASP A 64 -22.52 7.71 -0.11
N GLU A 65 -22.16 6.53 0.39
CA GLU A 65 -21.85 6.33 1.80
C GLU A 65 -20.68 7.22 2.24
N ALA A 66 -19.59 7.26 1.46
CA ALA A 66 -18.43 8.09 1.77
C ALA A 66 -18.80 9.58 1.86
N ARG A 67 -19.56 10.08 0.88
CA ARG A 67 -20.05 11.46 0.82
C ARG A 67 -20.88 11.84 2.04
N LYS A 68 -21.70 10.92 2.53
CA LYS A 68 -22.58 11.14 3.69
C LYS A 68 -21.83 11.06 5.02
N GLU A 69 -20.97 10.07 5.18
CA GLU A 69 -20.33 9.78 6.46
C GLU A 69 -19.04 10.59 6.68
N PHE A 70 -18.35 11.03 5.63
CA PHE A 70 -17.05 11.70 5.71
C PHE A 70 -17.00 13.01 4.90
N PRO A 71 -17.80 14.04 5.24
CA PRO A 71 -17.79 15.29 4.47
C PRO A 71 -16.47 16.07 4.60
N THR A 72 -15.69 15.85 5.66
CA THR A 72 -14.40 16.53 5.88
C THR A 72 -13.28 15.57 6.23
N TYR A 73 -12.04 16.04 6.04
CA TYR A 73 -10.86 15.32 6.50
C TYR A 73 -10.89 15.03 8.02
N LEU A 74 -11.39 15.96 8.84
CA LEU A 74 -11.54 15.73 10.28
C LEU A 74 -12.50 14.58 10.57
N ASP A 75 -13.63 14.49 9.85
CA ASP A 75 -14.58 13.38 10.00
C ASP A 75 -13.92 12.04 9.66
N LEU A 76 -13.17 11.98 8.56
CA LEU A 76 -12.40 10.80 8.17
C LEU A 76 -11.39 10.40 9.27
N HIS A 77 -10.61 11.35 9.78
CA HIS A 77 -9.58 11.07 10.78
C HIS A 77 -10.19 10.58 12.11
N GLU A 78 -11.21 11.28 12.61
CA GLU A 78 -11.81 10.95 13.92
C GLU A 78 -12.61 9.64 13.88
N LYS A 79 -13.34 9.37 12.79
CA LYS A 79 -14.20 8.18 12.68
C LYS A 79 -13.44 6.92 12.25
N VAL A 80 -12.39 7.08 11.44
CA VAL A 80 -11.67 5.97 10.80
C VAL A 80 -10.26 5.83 11.36
N ILE A 81 -9.38 6.80 11.08
CA ILE A 81 -7.94 6.70 11.36
C ILE A 81 -7.68 6.52 12.87
N THR A 82 -8.34 7.32 13.71
CA THR A 82 -8.18 7.25 15.17
C THR A 82 -8.58 5.89 15.74
N ARG A 83 -9.68 5.33 15.23
CA ARG A 83 -10.22 4.03 15.66
C ARG A 83 -9.38 2.86 15.17
N THR A 84 -8.90 2.94 13.93
CA THR A 84 -8.41 1.79 13.19
C THR A 84 -6.89 1.74 13.10
N CYS A 85 -6.23 2.88 12.90
CA CYS A 85 -4.79 2.96 12.72
C CYS A 85 -4.06 3.30 14.04
N THR A 86 -4.71 4.00 14.96
CA THR A 86 -4.11 4.41 16.24
C THR A 86 -4.90 3.96 17.49
N PRO A 87 -5.27 2.67 17.59
CA PRO A 87 -6.09 2.17 18.70
C PRO A 87 -5.36 2.25 20.06
N PHE A 88 -6.11 2.05 21.14
CA PHE A 88 -5.59 1.88 22.51
C PHE A 88 -4.69 3.01 23.02
N ALA A 89 -5.08 4.27 22.79
CA ALA A 89 -4.29 5.45 23.13
C ALA A 89 -2.96 5.54 22.36
N ASN A 90 -3.00 5.27 21.04
CA ASN A 90 -1.91 5.46 20.09
C ASN A 90 -0.77 4.44 20.18
N VAL A 91 -1.09 3.16 20.45
CA VAL A 91 -0.07 2.11 20.50
C VAL A 91 0.52 1.85 19.12
N CYS A 92 -0.31 1.85 18.08
CA CYS A 92 0.12 1.70 16.69
C CYS A 92 0.12 3.07 15.99
N HIS A 93 1.09 3.32 15.09
CA HIS A 93 1.26 4.56 14.34
C HIS A 93 1.32 5.84 15.20
N ASN A 94 2.50 6.11 15.76
CA ASN A 94 2.77 7.21 16.70
C ASN A 94 4.15 7.86 16.46
N ASN A 95 4.57 8.77 17.34
CA ASN A 95 5.85 9.47 17.19
C ASN A 95 7.11 8.60 17.35
N LYS A 96 6.96 7.31 17.63
CA LYS A 96 8.03 6.31 17.69
C LYS A 96 7.80 5.14 16.73
N GLU A 97 6.63 5.08 16.09
CA GLU A 97 6.19 3.98 15.22
C GLU A 97 5.65 4.63 13.95
N TYR A 98 6.48 4.75 12.92
CA TYR A 98 6.12 5.49 11.70
C TYR A 98 5.05 4.74 10.88
N PRO A 99 4.17 5.42 10.14
CA PRO A 99 3.84 6.87 10.19
C PRO A 99 3.16 7.32 11.49
N ASP A 100 3.27 8.61 11.85
CA ASP A 100 2.53 9.19 12.99
C ASP A 100 1.11 9.62 12.56
N LEU A 101 0.12 8.76 12.85
CA LEU A 101 -1.27 8.96 12.45
C LEU A 101 -2.17 9.48 13.60
N ARG A 102 -1.59 9.82 14.76
CA ARG A 102 -2.35 10.05 16.01
C ARG A 102 -3.30 11.22 15.99
N THR A 103 -2.97 12.26 15.25
CA THR A 103 -3.76 13.49 15.20
C THR A 103 -3.97 13.91 13.75
N PRO A 104 -5.04 14.66 13.47
CA PRO A 104 -5.23 15.23 12.14
C PRO A 104 -4.03 16.05 11.69
N GLN A 105 -3.39 16.80 12.60
CA GLN A 105 -2.21 17.61 12.28
C GLN A 105 -0.96 16.76 12.01
N ALA A 106 -0.78 15.64 12.71
CA ALA A 106 0.35 14.74 12.46
C ALA A 106 0.24 14.13 11.06
N MET A 107 -0.95 13.63 10.69
CA MET A 107 -1.18 13.06 9.38
C MET A 107 -1.15 14.10 8.24
N LEU A 108 -1.63 15.33 8.46
CA LEU A 108 -1.40 16.43 7.52
C LEU A 108 0.09 16.74 7.32
N GLY A 109 0.91 16.60 8.36
CA GLY A 109 2.36 16.79 8.29
C GLY A 109 3.09 15.74 7.44
N MET A 110 2.40 14.67 7.02
CA MET A 110 2.96 13.62 6.15
C MET A 110 2.67 13.84 4.66
N LEU A 111 1.89 14.86 4.33
CA LEU A 111 1.70 15.26 2.93
C LEU A 111 3.06 15.61 2.32
N GLY A 112 3.48 14.81 1.33
CA GLY A 112 4.77 14.92 0.66
C GLY A 112 5.97 14.40 1.48
N SER A 113 5.76 13.71 2.61
CA SER A 113 6.88 13.10 3.35
C SER A 113 7.38 11.82 2.67
N PRO A 114 8.66 11.45 2.84
CA PRO A 114 9.16 10.17 2.33
C PRO A 114 8.34 9.00 2.90
N CYS A 115 8.07 7.98 2.09
CA CYS A 115 7.35 6.81 2.57
C CYS A 115 8.27 5.78 3.25
N ASN A 116 7.66 4.91 4.05
CA ASN A 116 8.29 3.69 4.58
C ASN A 116 9.64 3.94 5.29
N LEU A 117 9.71 4.95 6.17
CA LEU A 117 10.98 5.35 6.82
C LEU A 117 11.48 4.39 7.90
N ASP A 118 10.63 3.52 8.42
CA ASP A 118 10.94 2.60 9.52
C ASP A 118 11.13 1.17 8.98
N VAL A 119 12.12 1.00 8.10
CA VAL A 119 12.48 -0.32 7.56
C VAL A 119 13.53 -0.96 8.46
N GLU A 120 13.16 -2.01 9.19
CA GLU A 120 14.10 -2.76 10.04
C GLU A 120 15.25 -3.41 9.23
N ASP A 121 14.94 -3.88 8.02
CA ASP A 121 15.88 -4.50 7.10
C ASP A 121 15.84 -3.77 5.74
N PRO A 122 16.86 -2.97 5.41
CA PRO A 122 16.94 -2.22 4.16
C PRO A 122 16.73 -3.08 2.90
N LEU A 123 17.02 -4.38 2.98
CA LEU A 123 16.80 -5.35 1.90
C LEU A 123 15.33 -5.59 1.55
N ASN A 124 14.39 -5.13 2.38
CA ASN A 124 12.94 -5.23 2.14
C ASN A 124 12.31 -3.88 1.80
N THR A 125 13.13 -2.86 1.49
CA THR A 125 12.61 -1.54 1.09
C THR A 125 11.85 -1.67 -0.23
N PHE A 126 10.63 -1.13 -0.28
CA PHE A 126 9.88 -1.04 -1.52
C PHE A 126 10.49 0.03 -2.42
N ASN A 127 10.73 -0.29 -3.70
CA ASN A 127 11.46 0.56 -4.65
C ASN A 127 10.85 1.97 -4.76
N GLY A 128 9.51 2.08 -4.74
CA GLY A 128 8.84 3.38 -4.77
C GLY A 128 9.13 4.25 -3.53
N CYS A 129 9.61 3.68 -2.42
CA CYS A 129 10.01 4.39 -1.21
C CYS A 129 11.51 4.57 -1.05
N GLU A 130 12.31 4.10 -1.99
CA GLU A 130 13.74 4.34 -1.95
C GLU A 130 14.03 5.84 -2.05
N PRO A 131 14.98 6.35 -1.27
CA PRO A 131 15.31 7.76 -1.31
C PRO A 131 16.06 8.08 -2.60
N VAL A 132 16.03 9.35 -3.01
CA VAL A 132 17.02 9.85 -3.97
C VAL A 132 18.36 9.87 -3.24
N GLY A 133 19.26 8.97 -3.62
CA GLY A 133 20.55 8.84 -2.96
C GLY A 133 21.50 9.98 -3.30
N ASP A 134 22.58 10.05 -2.54
CA ASP A 134 23.61 11.05 -2.75
C ASP A 134 24.46 10.72 -3.99
N THR A 135 24.97 11.76 -4.63
CA THR A 135 25.83 11.67 -5.81
C THR A 135 27.29 11.71 -5.39
N LEU A 136 28.08 10.73 -5.81
CA LEU A 136 29.52 10.78 -5.74
C LEU A 136 30.06 11.55 -6.94
N ARG A 137 30.93 12.54 -6.69
CA ARG A 137 31.69 13.25 -7.71
C ARG A 137 33.18 13.07 -7.49
N PHE A 138 33.91 12.72 -8.56
CA PHE A 138 35.36 12.76 -8.53
C PHE A 138 35.87 14.20 -8.56
N THR A 139 36.72 14.57 -7.60
CA THR A 139 37.29 15.92 -7.49
C THR A 139 38.69 16.02 -8.07
N THR A 140 39.40 14.90 -8.16
CA THR A 140 40.76 14.80 -8.72
C THR A 140 40.90 13.60 -9.65
N GLY A 141 42.07 13.52 -10.31
CA GLY A 141 42.52 12.36 -11.08
C GLY A 141 41.77 12.06 -12.38
N ALA A 142 41.71 10.79 -12.79
CA ALA A 142 41.36 10.43 -14.18
C ALA A 142 39.89 10.67 -14.52
N ASN A 143 39.03 10.61 -13.50
CA ASN A 143 37.59 10.76 -13.63
C ASN A 143 37.10 12.12 -13.12
N GLN A 144 37.99 13.12 -12.95
CA GLN A 144 37.62 14.43 -12.40
C GLN A 144 36.35 15.02 -13.06
N GLY A 145 35.35 15.35 -12.24
CA GLY A 145 34.06 15.89 -12.66
C GLY A 145 33.03 14.85 -13.09
N TRP A 146 33.38 13.56 -13.15
CA TRP A 146 32.41 12.49 -13.36
C TRP A 146 31.58 12.27 -12.09
N GLU A 147 30.28 12.08 -12.28
CA GLU A 147 29.26 11.98 -11.24
C GLU A 147 28.47 10.68 -11.43
N THR A 148 28.11 10.03 -10.33
CA THR A 148 27.22 8.85 -10.28
C THR A 148 26.52 8.80 -8.93
N GLN A 149 25.33 8.19 -8.85
CA GLN A 149 24.68 7.95 -7.57
C GLN A 149 25.44 6.87 -6.77
N VAL A 150 25.44 7.04 -5.45
CA VAL A 150 25.85 6.00 -4.50
C VAL A 150 24.66 5.08 -4.27
N ALA A 151 24.78 3.84 -4.73
CA ALA A 151 23.78 2.79 -4.56
C ALA A 151 23.63 2.46 -3.07
N TYR A 152 24.71 2.00 -2.45
CA TYR A 152 24.78 1.64 -1.03
C TYR A 152 26.24 1.56 -0.57
N VAL A 153 26.47 1.48 0.74
CA VAL A 153 27.80 1.38 1.35
C VAL A 153 27.94 0.02 2.06
N LEU A 154 29.05 -0.66 1.82
CA LEU A 154 29.43 -1.88 2.55
C LEU A 154 30.72 -1.67 3.34
N PHE A 155 30.82 -2.34 4.48
CA PHE A 155 32.03 -2.33 5.30
C PHE A 155 32.69 -3.70 5.26
N GLU A 156 33.93 -3.73 4.79
CA GLU A 156 34.74 -4.94 4.80
C GLU A 156 35.46 -5.07 6.14
N THR A 157 35.39 -6.25 6.74
CA THR A 157 36.10 -6.54 8.00
C THR A 157 37.49 -7.09 7.73
N ASP A 158 38.44 -6.67 8.58
CA ASP A 158 39.77 -7.27 8.63
C ASP A 158 39.66 -8.71 9.17
N PRO A 159 40.07 -9.73 8.40
CA PRO A 159 39.92 -11.12 8.82
C PRO A 159 40.85 -11.52 9.97
N VAL A 160 41.86 -10.70 10.28
CA VAL A 160 42.86 -10.94 11.33
C VAL A 160 42.54 -10.13 12.58
N GLU A 161 42.25 -8.84 12.44
CA GLU A 161 42.02 -7.92 13.57
C GLU A 161 40.55 -7.77 13.95
N GLY A 162 39.61 -8.15 13.08
CA GLY A 162 38.17 -8.14 13.34
C GLY A 162 37.49 -6.77 13.30
N GLY A 163 38.23 -5.70 13.00
CA GLY A 163 37.70 -4.33 12.79
C GLY A 163 37.34 -4.06 11.33
N VAL A 164 36.74 -2.90 11.03
CA VAL A 164 36.45 -2.50 9.64
C VAL A 164 37.74 -2.05 8.95
N ALA A 165 38.13 -2.74 7.89
CA ALA A 165 39.33 -2.47 7.11
C ALA A 165 39.11 -1.39 6.04
N ALA A 166 37.93 -1.40 5.41
CA ALA A 166 37.57 -0.46 4.35
C ALA A 166 36.06 -0.29 4.25
N ALA A 167 35.65 0.88 3.74
CA ALA A 167 34.30 1.08 3.23
C ALA A 167 34.31 0.93 1.70
N VAL A 168 33.27 0.32 1.14
CA VAL A 168 33.10 0.11 -0.29
C VAL A 168 31.79 0.77 -0.70
N LEU A 169 31.89 1.84 -1.46
CA LEU A 169 30.76 2.51 -2.07
C LEU A 169 30.42 1.76 -3.36
N HIS A 170 29.19 1.27 -3.44
CA HIS A 170 28.63 0.74 -4.67
C HIS A 170 27.97 1.89 -5.44
N LEU A 171 28.18 1.93 -6.75
CA LEU A 171 27.77 3.04 -7.62
C LEU A 171 26.75 2.54 -8.64
N ALA A 172 25.82 3.42 -9.02
CA ALA A 172 24.85 3.13 -10.08
C ALA A 172 25.55 2.87 -11.43
N ASP A 173 26.52 3.71 -11.79
CA ASP A 173 27.21 3.63 -13.06
C ASP A 173 28.65 3.08 -12.94
N PRO A 174 29.16 2.38 -13.96
CA PRO A 174 30.55 1.93 -14.00
C PRO A 174 31.51 3.10 -14.24
N ILE A 175 32.63 3.10 -13.51
CA ILE A 175 33.64 4.16 -13.56
C ILE A 175 34.34 4.17 -14.94
N PRO A 176 34.39 5.30 -15.68
CA PRO A 176 34.85 5.33 -17.07
C PRO A 176 36.33 4.98 -17.27
N ALA A 177 37.21 5.51 -16.42
CA ALA A 177 38.66 5.36 -16.52
C ALA A 177 39.24 4.78 -15.22
N GLY A 178 40.41 4.14 -15.31
CA GLY A 178 41.16 3.71 -14.13
C GLY A 178 41.93 4.88 -13.50
N MET A 179 42.46 4.69 -12.29
CA MET A 179 43.28 5.71 -11.61
C MET A 179 44.48 6.14 -12.46
N LEU A 180 44.87 7.42 -12.37
CA LEU A 180 46.06 7.94 -13.08
C LEU A 180 47.35 7.28 -12.58
N ASP A 181 47.46 7.11 -11.27
CA ASP A 181 48.54 6.40 -10.60
C ASP A 181 47.94 5.55 -9.47
N PRO A 182 48.01 4.20 -9.55
CA PRO A 182 47.49 3.32 -8.51
C PRO A 182 48.10 3.51 -7.12
N MET A 183 49.21 4.26 -7.00
CA MET A 183 49.87 4.57 -5.73
C MET A 183 49.50 5.94 -5.16
N VAL A 184 48.73 6.75 -5.90
CA VAL A 184 48.27 8.08 -5.46
C VAL A 184 46.76 8.03 -5.32
N PRO A 185 46.22 8.09 -4.09
CA PRO A 185 44.78 8.14 -3.87
C PRO A 185 44.16 9.32 -4.60
N GLU A 186 42.98 9.11 -5.17
CA GLU A 186 42.18 10.18 -5.77
C GLU A 186 41.14 10.68 -4.75
N GLY A 187 40.51 11.81 -5.06
CA GLY A 187 39.57 12.48 -4.17
C GLY A 187 38.16 12.42 -4.72
N VAL A 188 37.18 12.18 -3.85
CA VAL A 188 35.75 12.26 -4.19
C VAL A 188 35.03 13.17 -3.19
N GLU A 189 33.91 13.72 -3.62
CA GLU A 189 32.96 14.38 -2.75
C GLU A 189 31.57 13.77 -2.91
N ILE A 190 30.81 13.79 -1.83
CA ILE A 190 29.42 13.34 -1.79
C ILE A 190 28.53 14.56 -1.82
N LEU A 191 27.57 14.57 -2.73
CA LEU A 191 26.67 15.68 -3.01
C LEU A 191 25.22 15.24 -2.81
N ARG A 192 24.44 16.08 -2.16
CA ARG A 192 23.00 15.88 -1.96
C ARG A 192 22.21 16.89 -2.76
N THR A 193 21.26 16.41 -3.53
CA THR A 193 20.27 17.29 -4.18
C THR A 193 19.30 17.80 -3.11
N THR A 194 19.18 19.12 -3.02
CA THR A 194 18.21 19.81 -2.15
C THR A 194 17.41 20.82 -2.97
N GLU A 195 16.33 21.37 -2.43
CA GLU A 195 15.59 22.46 -3.06
C GLU A 195 16.47 23.69 -3.37
N GLY A 196 17.50 23.91 -2.55
CA GLY A 196 18.48 24.99 -2.72
C GLY A 196 19.61 24.69 -3.71
N GLY A 197 19.60 23.53 -4.38
CA GLY A 197 20.66 23.03 -5.25
C GLY A 197 21.49 21.91 -4.61
N MET A 198 22.68 21.67 -5.15
CA MET A 198 23.58 20.64 -4.64
C MET A 198 24.28 21.10 -3.36
N LEU A 199 24.16 20.31 -2.29
CA LEU A 199 24.87 20.48 -1.03
C LEU A 199 26.01 19.46 -0.95
N THR A 200 27.23 19.88 -0.64
CA THR A 200 28.30 18.93 -0.29
C THR A 200 28.01 18.32 1.09
N VAL A 201 27.79 17.02 1.13
CA VAL A 201 27.59 16.22 2.35
C VAL A 201 28.93 15.93 3.02
N GLY A 202 29.95 15.59 2.23
CA GLY A 202 31.28 15.32 2.73
C GLY A 202 32.30 15.08 1.62
N GLN A 203 33.58 14.97 1.99
CA GLN A 203 34.69 14.77 1.06
C GLN A 203 35.62 13.67 1.56
N LEU A 204 36.17 12.90 0.62
CA LEU A 204 37.11 11.81 0.88
C LEU A 204 38.32 12.01 -0.04
N GLY A 205 39.41 12.56 0.51
CA GLY A 205 40.52 13.11 -0.28
C GLY A 205 41.73 12.20 -0.52
N ASP A 206 41.94 11.17 0.32
CA ASP A 206 43.25 10.49 0.41
C ASP A 206 43.19 8.95 0.54
N ALA A 207 42.06 8.33 0.20
CA ALA A 207 41.83 6.90 0.47
C ALA A 207 41.06 6.15 -0.63
N VAL A 208 40.77 6.80 -1.77
CA VAL A 208 39.91 6.23 -2.82
C VAL A 208 40.72 5.35 -3.77
N ASN A 209 40.29 4.09 -3.91
CA ASN A 209 40.85 3.11 -4.82
C ASN A 209 39.75 2.51 -5.71
N TYR A 210 40.02 2.37 -7.01
CA TYR A 210 39.08 1.81 -7.98
C TYR A 210 39.79 1.38 -9.27
N VAL A 211 39.08 0.66 -10.14
CA VAL A 211 39.56 0.24 -11.47
C VAL A 211 38.56 0.64 -12.56
N ALA A 212 39.05 0.74 -13.81
CA ALA A 212 38.20 1.07 -14.95
C ALA A 212 37.08 0.03 -15.14
N GLY A 213 35.86 0.50 -15.35
CA GLY A 213 34.67 -0.32 -15.57
C GLY A 213 34.09 -0.96 -14.31
N ALA A 214 34.65 -0.73 -13.13
CA ALA A 214 34.04 -1.15 -11.87
C ALA A 214 32.91 -0.20 -11.46
N SER A 215 31.88 -0.72 -10.81
CA SER A 215 30.83 0.08 -10.15
C SER A 215 31.08 0.19 -8.65
N THR A 216 32.35 0.16 -8.23
CA THR A 216 32.74 0.25 -6.82
C THR A 216 33.92 1.19 -6.63
N VAL A 217 33.82 1.99 -5.57
CA VAL A 217 34.91 2.78 -5.01
C VAL A 217 35.23 2.24 -3.63
N ARG A 218 36.47 1.83 -3.41
CA ARG A 218 36.96 1.35 -2.13
C ARG A 218 37.69 2.46 -1.39
N ILE A 219 37.32 2.71 -0.14
CA ILE A 219 37.95 3.65 0.77
C ILE A 219 38.83 2.86 1.73
N ASP A 220 40.13 2.82 1.42
CA ASP A 220 41.13 2.15 2.26
C ASP A 220 41.44 2.95 3.53
N GLY A 221 42.01 2.30 4.55
CA GLY A 221 42.45 3.00 5.77
C GLY A 221 41.29 3.48 6.66
N TYR A 222 40.12 2.84 6.56
CA TYR A 222 38.94 3.15 7.37
C TYR A 222 39.26 3.19 8.86
N ALA A 223 40.00 2.22 9.37
CA ALA A 223 40.39 2.16 10.79
C ALA A 223 41.16 3.39 11.30
N THR A 224 41.82 4.13 10.41
CA THR A 224 42.59 5.34 10.71
C THR A 224 41.94 6.63 10.22
N ALA A 225 40.76 6.53 9.60
CA ALA A 225 40.01 7.69 9.14
C ALA A 225 39.53 8.52 10.34
N GLY A 226 39.35 9.82 10.12
CA GLY A 226 38.84 10.73 11.15
C GLY A 226 37.33 10.62 11.33
N ASP A 227 36.83 11.13 12.46
CA ASP A 227 35.41 11.07 12.84
C ASP A 227 34.46 11.60 11.74
N GLU A 228 34.87 12.62 10.98
CA GLU A 228 34.08 13.17 9.86
C GLU A 228 33.89 12.15 8.73
N ALA A 229 34.93 11.38 8.40
CA ALA A 229 34.85 10.35 7.37
C ALA A 229 34.05 9.13 7.84
N HIS A 230 34.18 8.74 9.12
CA HIS A 230 33.33 7.71 9.71
C HIS A 230 31.86 8.12 9.71
N THR A 231 31.56 9.33 10.19
CA THR A 231 30.19 9.85 10.23
C THR A 231 29.59 9.91 8.82
N LEU A 232 30.37 10.38 7.84
CA LEU A 232 29.95 10.42 6.45
C LEU A 232 29.56 9.03 5.93
N LEU A 233 30.46 8.06 6.08
CA LEU A 233 30.31 6.72 5.52
C LEU A 233 29.25 5.88 6.25
N GLU A 234 29.12 6.03 7.57
CA GLU A 234 28.21 5.24 8.39
C GLU A 234 26.80 5.80 8.46
N ASN A 235 26.63 7.13 8.37
CA ASN A 235 25.35 7.76 8.73
C ASN A 235 24.88 8.84 7.75
N ASP A 236 25.79 9.63 7.16
CA ASP A 236 25.34 10.80 6.41
C ASP A 236 24.99 10.48 4.96
N ILE A 237 25.60 9.47 4.32
CA ILE A 237 25.27 9.08 2.94
C ILE A 237 23.84 8.53 2.87
N ARG A 238 23.03 9.08 1.97
CA ARG A 238 21.75 8.49 1.56
C ARG A 238 21.99 7.49 0.44
N GLU A 239 21.69 6.23 0.72
CA GLU A 239 21.79 5.11 -0.22
C GLU A 239 20.62 5.14 -1.21
N ALA A 240 20.90 5.13 -2.52
CA ALA A 240 19.87 5.18 -3.56
C ALA A 240 19.16 3.83 -3.82
N ASP A 241 19.80 2.71 -3.48
CA ASP A 241 19.32 1.34 -3.68
C ASP A 241 19.64 0.51 -2.40
N PRO A 242 18.93 0.77 -1.30
CA PRO A 242 19.13 0.03 -0.05
C PRO A 242 18.78 -1.45 -0.18
N ASN A 243 17.86 -1.82 -1.08
CA ASN A 243 17.39 -3.20 -1.21
C ASN A 243 18.25 -4.07 -2.14
N ARG A 244 19.11 -3.44 -2.93
CA ARG A 244 20.13 -4.02 -3.81
C ARG A 244 19.55 -4.80 -4.97
N ASP A 245 18.40 -4.38 -5.49
CA ASP A 245 17.77 -4.99 -6.66
C ASP A 245 18.14 -4.28 -7.98
N GLY A 246 18.88 -3.17 -7.89
CA GLY A 246 19.35 -2.39 -9.03
C GLY A 246 18.30 -1.42 -9.58
N VAL A 247 17.16 -1.27 -8.91
CA VAL A 247 16.27 -0.13 -9.06
C VAL A 247 16.69 0.92 -8.03
N PHE A 248 16.64 2.18 -8.43
CA PHE A 248 17.06 3.29 -7.58
C PHE A 248 15.85 4.17 -7.31
N GLY A 249 15.74 4.76 -6.11
CA GLY A 249 14.62 5.63 -5.76
C GLY A 249 14.46 6.89 -6.64
N ALA A 250 15.50 7.26 -7.39
CA ALA A 250 15.46 8.34 -8.38
C ALA A 250 14.92 7.89 -9.76
N GLU A 251 14.88 6.59 -10.01
CA GLU A 251 14.60 5.95 -11.30
C GLU A 251 13.31 5.13 -11.20
N GLY A 252 12.14 5.79 -11.15
CA GLY A 252 10.86 5.08 -11.15
C GLY A 252 9.68 5.87 -10.59
N ASP A 253 8.59 5.14 -10.31
CA ASP A 253 7.36 5.65 -9.72
C ASP A 253 7.55 5.89 -8.20
N ARG A 254 8.35 6.91 -7.88
CA ARG A 254 8.61 7.31 -6.50
C ARG A 254 7.31 7.74 -5.83
N MET A 255 7.06 7.19 -4.65
CA MET A 255 5.94 7.50 -3.79
C MET A 255 6.36 8.37 -2.61
N HIS A 256 5.40 9.12 -2.09
CA HIS A 256 5.45 9.71 -0.76
C HIS A 256 4.52 8.94 0.16
N GLU A 257 4.63 9.14 1.47
CA GLU A 257 3.72 8.52 2.43
C GLU A 257 2.27 8.86 2.08
N LEU A 258 2.04 10.14 1.81
CA LEU A 258 0.85 10.69 1.19
C LEU A 258 1.27 11.69 0.12
N THR A 259 1.02 11.40 -1.15
CA THR A 259 1.32 12.30 -2.28
C THR A 259 0.10 13.19 -2.53
N PRO A 260 0.15 14.50 -2.22
CA PRO A 260 -1.01 15.38 -2.41
C PRO A 260 -1.39 15.43 -3.89
N GLY A 261 -2.67 15.24 -4.19
CA GLY A 261 -3.16 15.23 -5.57
C GLY A 261 -3.05 13.86 -6.27
N ASP A 262 -2.38 12.87 -5.67
CA ASP A 262 -2.14 11.57 -6.29
C ASP A 262 -2.38 10.42 -5.29
N PRO A 263 -3.62 9.92 -5.19
CA PRO A 263 -3.93 8.78 -4.33
C PRO A 263 -3.23 7.49 -4.78
N TRP A 264 -3.09 7.26 -6.09
CA TRP A 264 -2.42 6.06 -6.60
C TRP A 264 -0.90 6.08 -6.33
N GLY A 265 -0.27 7.25 -6.33
CA GLY A 265 1.12 7.47 -5.92
C GLY A 265 1.33 7.64 -4.41
N SER A 266 0.31 7.40 -3.57
CA SER A 266 0.40 7.52 -2.10
C SER A 266 0.63 6.17 -1.44
N TYR A 267 1.79 6.00 -0.81
CA TYR A 267 2.20 4.73 -0.21
C TYR A 267 1.21 4.23 0.84
N LEU A 268 0.69 5.10 1.71
CA LEU A 268 -0.27 4.67 2.74
C LEU A 268 -1.51 4.02 2.13
N LEU A 269 -2.07 4.61 1.06
CA LEU A 269 -3.24 4.04 0.39
C LEU A 269 -2.87 2.71 -0.28
N GLN A 270 -1.75 2.66 -1.01
CA GLN A 270 -1.28 1.42 -1.65
C GLN A 270 -1.02 0.31 -0.62
N ARG A 271 -0.54 0.67 0.58
CA ARG A 271 -0.26 -0.25 1.68
C ARG A 271 -1.54 -0.84 2.28
N LEU A 272 -2.56 -0.01 2.45
CA LEU A 272 -3.90 -0.39 2.92
C LEU A 272 -4.65 -1.26 1.89
N GLN A 273 -4.39 -1.07 0.61
CA GLN A 273 -4.98 -1.88 -0.47
C GLN A 273 -4.20 -3.17 -0.75
N GLY A 274 -2.97 -3.28 -0.23
CA GLY A 274 -2.09 -4.43 -0.47
C GLY A 274 -1.46 -4.44 -1.86
N ASN A 275 -1.30 -3.26 -2.46
CA ASN A 275 -0.64 -3.08 -3.76
C ASN A 275 0.89 -2.97 -3.63
N VAL A 276 1.39 -2.78 -2.40
CA VAL A 276 2.82 -2.76 -2.07
C VAL A 276 3.17 -3.86 -1.06
N PRO A 277 4.43 -4.35 -1.03
CA PRO A 277 4.84 -5.41 -0.12
C PRO A 277 4.61 -5.09 1.37
N GLY A 278 4.32 -6.13 2.15
CA GLY A 278 4.26 -6.06 3.61
C GLY A 278 3.03 -6.77 4.20
N SER A 279 3.01 -6.87 5.52
CA SER A 279 1.90 -7.49 6.27
C SER A 279 0.58 -6.71 6.13
N PRO A 280 -0.60 -7.35 6.10
CA PRO A 280 -1.86 -6.63 5.95
C PRO A 280 -2.09 -5.53 6.99
N MET A 281 -2.56 -4.36 6.57
CA MET A 281 -2.83 -3.21 7.43
C MET A 281 -4.30 -2.79 7.31
N PRO A 282 -5.03 -2.67 8.43
CA PRO A 282 -4.56 -2.60 9.82
C PRO A 282 -4.39 -3.99 10.47
N LEU A 283 -3.28 -4.19 11.20
CA LEU A 283 -2.93 -5.49 11.79
C LEU A 283 -3.85 -5.94 12.94
N ALA A 284 -4.36 -5.00 13.73
CA ALA A 284 -5.01 -5.28 15.01
C ALA A 284 -6.50 -4.93 15.06
N ASN A 285 -7.04 -4.33 13.99
CA ASN A 285 -8.39 -3.80 13.95
C ASN A 285 -9.11 -4.22 12.68
N GLN A 286 -10.42 -3.90 12.64
CA GLN A 286 -11.23 -4.12 11.45
C GLN A 286 -10.65 -3.37 10.24
N PRO A 287 -10.66 -3.99 9.05
CA PRO A 287 -10.27 -3.34 7.81
C PRO A 287 -11.08 -2.08 7.53
N LEU A 288 -10.53 -1.20 6.69
CA LEU A 288 -11.29 -0.08 6.16
C LEU A 288 -12.34 -0.59 5.16
N SER A 289 -13.55 -0.02 5.22
CA SER A 289 -14.58 -0.25 4.22
C SER A 289 -14.23 0.44 2.89
N ALA A 290 -14.93 0.06 1.81
CA ALA A 290 -14.79 0.73 0.52
C ALA A 290 -15.05 2.25 0.65
N ALA A 291 -16.10 2.66 1.36
CA ALA A 291 -16.42 4.07 1.59
C ALA A 291 -15.29 4.81 2.34
N GLU A 292 -14.68 4.18 3.35
CA GLU A 292 -13.56 4.73 4.09
C GLU A 292 -12.30 4.89 3.21
N MET A 293 -12.02 3.92 2.32
CA MET A 293 -10.92 4.00 1.35
C MET A 293 -11.14 5.12 0.32
N VAL A 294 -12.36 5.25 -0.22
CA VAL A 294 -12.70 6.32 -1.17
C VAL A 294 -12.58 7.69 -0.54
N ALA A 295 -13.05 7.86 0.70
CA ALA A 295 -12.88 9.10 1.45
C ALA A 295 -11.38 9.45 1.63
N LEU A 296 -10.55 8.47 1.97
CA LEU A 296 -9.09 8.66 2.08
C LEU A 296 -8.48 9.08 0.74
N ALA A 297 -8.80 8.38 -0.35
CA ALA A 297 -8.26 8.68 -1.67
C ALA A 297 -8.68 10.06 -2.17
N CYS A 298 -9.97 10.42 -2.06
CA CYS A 298 -10.47 11.72 -2.49
C CYS A 298 -9.96 12.88 -1.63
N TRP A 299 -9.73 12.66 -0.33
CA TRP A 299 -9.04 13.65 0.49
C TRP A 299 -7.59 13.85 0.03
N ILE A 300 -6.83 12.77 -0.21
CA ILE A 300 -5.44 12.86 -0.71
C ILE A 300 -5.40 13.66 -2.01
N GLU A 301 -6.31 13.38 -2.95
CA GLU A 301 -6.41 14.11 -4.21
C GLU A 301 -6.74 15.60 -3.98
N GLY A 302 -7.69 15.89 -3.07
CA GLY A 302 -8.06 17.24 -2.69
C GLY A 302 -6.97 18.01 -1.95
N ALA A 303 -6.02 17.33 -1.30
CA ALA A 303 -5.00 17.93 -0.44
C ALA A 303 -4.01 18.83 -1.21
N ALA A 304 -3.85 18.65 -2.53
CA ALA A 304 -3.05 19.54 -3.37
C ALA A 304 -3.74 20.89 -3.65
N ARG A 305 -5.06 20.99 -3.42
CA ARG A 305 -5.85 22.20 -3.70
C ARG A 305 -5.71 23.21 -2.54
N PRO A 306 -5.83 24.52 -2.80
CA PRO A 306 -5.77 25.53 -1.74
C PRO A 306 -6.76 25.26 -0.60
N GLY A 307 -6.26 25.05 0.62
CA GLY A 307 -7.06 24.75 1.81
C GLY A 307 -7.43 23.27 2.00
N GLY A 308 -6.99 22.38 1.09
CA GLY A 308 -7.14 20.93 1.20
C GLY A 308 -6.24 20.30 2.27
N ASP A 309 -5.20 21.01 2.69
CA ASP A 309 -4.23 20.64 3.72
C ASP A 309 -4.65 21.10 5.14
N SER A 310 -5.95 21.12 5.41
CA SER A 310 -6.49 21.56 6.70
C SER A 310 -7.44 20.54 7.32
N PRO A 311 -7.57 20.50 8.67
CA PRO A 311 -8.55 19.63 9.34
C PRO A 311 -9.98 19.78 8.80
N HIS A 312 -10.36 21.00 8.42
CA HIS A 312 -11.72 21.30 7.96
C HIS A 312 -11.87 21.27 6.43
N ALA A 313 -10.86 20.75 5.71
CA ALA A 313 -10.93 20.54 4.27
C ALA A 313 -12.15 19.68 3.95
N GLN A 314 -13.00 20.19 3.06
CA GLN A 314 -14.13 19.45 2.51
C GLN A 314 -13.59 18.42 1.52
N ILE A 315 -14.13 17.20 1.56
CA ILE A 315 -13.79 16.16 0.57
C ILE A 315 -14.72 16.34 -0.64
N ASP A 316 -14.14 16.64 -1.79
CA ASP A 316 -14.87 16.86 -3.04
C ASP A 316 -15.00 15.55 -3.82
N TYR A 317 -16.03 14.76 -3.49
CA TYR A 317 -16.29 13.48 -4.15
C TYR A 317 -16.70 13.62 -5.61
N GLU A 318 -17.44 14.67 -5.97
CA GLU A 318 -17.90 14.92 -7.34
C GLU A 318 -16.74 15.28 -8.28
N GLY A 319 -15.76 16.02 -7.76
CA GLY A 319 -14.55 16.41 -8.50
C GLY A 319 -13.34 15.50 -8.24
N CYS A 320 -13.53 14.32 -7.66
CA CYS A 320 -12.48 13.35 -7.36
C CYS A 320 -12.29 12.38 -8.53
N GLN A 321 -11.11 12.40 -9.17
CA GLN A 321 -10.80 11.48 -10.27
C GLN A 321 -10.77 10.03 -9.79
N TYR A 322 -10.22 9.79 -8.60
CA TYR A 322 -10.25 8.45 -8.01
C TYR A 322 -11.67 7.88 -7.89
N ALA A 323 -12.64 8.69 -7.43
CA ALA A 323 -14.03 8.28 -7.32
C ALA A 323 -14.69 8.06 -8.69
N ALA A 324 -14.31 8.82 -9.71
CA ALA A 324 -14.80 8.66 -11.07
C ALA A 324 -14.23 7.40 -11.75
N GLU A 325 -13.02 6.98 -11.42
CA GLU A 325 -12.37 5.79 -11.96
C GLU A 325 -12.88 4.48 -11.35
N ILE A 326 -13.29 4.51 -10.08
CA ILE A 326 -13.82 3.33 -9.39
C ILE A 326 -15.33 3.20 -9.63
N GLY A 327 -15.79 1.96 -9.84
CA GLY A 327 -17.22 1.69 -10.04
C GLY A 327 -17.73 1.92 -11.47
N GLU A 328 -16.95 2.58 -12.35
CA GLU A 328 -17.19 2.56 -13.79
C GLU A 328 -16.18 1.64 -14.48
N PRO A 329 -16.63 0.54 -15.13
CA PRO A 329 -15.73 -0.36 -15.84
C PRO A 329 -15.21 0.31 -17.11
N ASP A 330 -13.98 0.84 -17.06
CA ASP A 330 -13.26 1.26 -18.26
C ASP A 330 -12.91 0.02 -19.11
N PRO A 331 -13.47 -0.14 -20.33
CA PRO A 331 -13.18 -1.27 -21.20
C PRO A 331 -11.70 -1.37 -21.62
N GLU A 332 -10.95 -0.27 -21.53
CA GLU A 332 -9.52 -0.23 -21.83
C GLU A 332 -8.63 -0.52 -20.61
N SER A 333 -9.22 -0.70 -19.41
CA SER A 333 -8.49 -1.00 -18.18
C SER A 333 -7.84 -2.39 -18.17
N GLY A 334 -8.35 -3.31 -19.00
CA GLY A 334 -7.97 -4.73 -18.98
C GLY A 334 -8.34 -5.43 -17.67
N ALA A 335 -9.36 -4.93 -16.96
CA ALA A 335 -9.83 -5.46 -15.70
C ALA A 335 -11.36 -5.38 -15.56
N THR A 336 -12.11 -5.53 -16.65
CA THR A 336 -13.58 -5.63 -16.55
C THR A 336 -14.01 -7.01 -16.07
N PHE A 337 -15.18 -7.10 -15.44
CA PHE A 337 -15.64 -8.38 -14.89
C PHE A 337 -15.97 -9.36 -16.01
N SER A 338 -16.81 -8.96 -16.96
CA SER A 338 -17.29 -9.77 -18.07
C SER A 338 -16.17 -10.14 -19.06
N GLY A 339 -15.26 -9.19 -19.33
CA GLY A 339 -14.23 -9.30 -20.37
C GLY A 339 -12.93 -9.93 -19.91
N ASP A 340 -12.51 -9.69 -18.67
CA ASP A 340 -11.18 -10.07 -18.19
C ASP A 340 -11.23 -11.05 -17.01
N VAL A 341 -12.07 -10.79 -15.99
CA VAL A 341 -12.13 -11.63 -14.77
C VAL A 341 -12.91 -12.91 -14.99
N GLN A 342 -14.12 -12.84 -15.52
CA GLN A 342 -15.00 -13.98 -15.72
C GLN A 342 -14.36 -15.07 -16.60
N PRO A 343 -13.64 -14.76 -17.71
CA PRO A 343 -12.92 -15.78 -18.46
C PRO A 343 -11.89 -16.55 -17.64
N ILE A 344 -11.18 -15.86 -16.73
CA ILE A 344 -10.23 -16.51 -15.79
C ILE A 344 -11.00 -17.43 -14.84
N LEU A 345 -12.09 -16.94 -14.23
CA LEU A 345 -12.93 -17.73 -13.32
C LEU A 345 -13.49 -18.98 -14.01
N THR A 346 -14.02 -18.83 -15.22
CA THR A 346 -14.57 -19.93 -16.02
C THR A 346 -13.51 -20.98 -16.34
N ALA A 347 -12.32 -20.55 -16.79
CA ALA A 347 -11.27 -21.47 -17.20
C ALA A 347 -10.57 -22.17 -16.02
N ARG A 348 -10.41 -21.48 -14.88
CA ARG A 348 -9.52 -21.92 -13.80
C ARG A 348 -10.26 -22.35 -12.52
N CYS A 349 -11.49 -21.88 -12.31
CA CYS A 349 -12.21 -22.03 -11.04
C CYS A 349 -13.55 -22.78 -11.20
N ALA A 350 -14.36 -22.40 -12.19
CA ALA A 350 -15.72 -22.93 -12.43
C ALA A 350 -15.74 -24.32 -13.08
N THR A 351 -14.82 -25.20 -12.67
CA THR A 351 -14.68 -26.55 -13.20
C THR A 351 -15.58 -27.55 -12.45
N PRO A 352 -15.99 -28.65 -13.10
CA PRO A 352 -16.83 -29.66 -12.46
C PRO A 352 -16.22 -30.21 -11.16
N GLY A 353 -16.96 -30.11 -10.05
CA GLY A 353 -16.52 -30.55 -8.72
C GLY A 353 -15.70 -29.52 -7.94
N CYS A 354 -15.46 -28.33 -8.51
CA CYS A 354 -14.84 -27.19 -7.81
C CYS A 354 -15.87 -26.08 -7.59
N HIS A 355 -15.96 -25.07 -8.45
CA HIS A 355 -16.85 -23.92 -8.28
C HIS A 355 -17.87 -23.78 -9.42
N GLY A 356 -18.47 -24.90 -9.84
CA GLY A 356 -19.49 -24.94 -10.90
C GLY A 356 -20.92 -24.90 -10.36
N SER A 357 -21.91 -24.83 -11.26
CA SER A 357 -23.33 -24.69 -10.90
C SER A 357 -23.97 -25.86 -10.16
N MET A 358 -23.33 -27.04 -10.18
CA MET A 358 -23.84 -28.25 -9.53
C MET A 358 -22.94 -28.65 -8.35
N ALA A 359 -23.50 -28.54 -7.14
CA ALA A 359 -22.83 -28.85 -5.88
C ALA A 359 -21.44 -28.17 -5.74
N PRO A 360 -21.36 -26.83 -5.88
CA PRO A 360 -20.10 -26.11 -5.75
C PRO A 360 -19.45 -26.32 -4.38
N ALA A 361 -18.13 -26.46 -4.37
CA ALA A 361 -17.32 -26.49 -3.17
C ALA A 361 -17.55 -25.20 -2.37
N ALA A 362 -17.76 -25.36 -1.06
CA ALA A 362 -18.10 -24.28 -0.14
C ALA A 362 -19.35 -23.46 -0.52
N GLY A 363 -20.19 -23.97 -1.44
CA GLY A 363 -21.41 -23.29 -1.91
C GLY A 363 -21.15 -22.13 -2.89
N LEU A 364 -19.92 -21.98 -3.39
CA LEU A 364 -19.52 -20.85 -4.25
C LEU A 364 -19.60 -21.22 -5.73
N ASP A 365 -20.58 -20.65 -6.44
CA ASP A 365 -20.75 -20.78 -7.89
C ASP A 365 -20.01 -19.64 -8.60
N LEU A 366 -19.05 -19.99 -9.46
CA LEU A 366 -18.26 -19.04 -10.25
C LEU A 366 -18.54 -19.16 -11.74
N THR A 367 -19.66 -19.81 -12.11
CA THR A 367 -20.11 -19.85 -13.50
C THR A 367 -20.58 -18.48 -13.97
N GLU A 368 -20.45 -18.27 -15.28
CA GLU A 368 -20.90 -17.05 -15.95
C GLU A 368 -22.38 -16.77 -15.65
N GLY A 369 -22.68 -15.54 -15.26
CA GLY A 369 -24.01 -15.08 -14.84
C GLY A 369 -24.36 -15.31 -13.36
N ALA A 370 -23.51 -16.00 -12.59
CA ALA A 370 -23.69 -16.18 -11.13
C ALA A 370 -22.49 -15.70 -10.30
N ALA A 371 -21.31 -15.62 -10.92
CA ALA A 371 -20.05 -15.39 -10.22
C ALA A 371 -19.97 -14.04 -9.51
N TRP A 372 -20.42 -12.94 -10.14
CA TRP A 372 -20.33 -11.59 -9.54
C TRP A 372 -21.14 -11.51 -8.24
N GLU A 373 -22.43 -11.86 -8.31
CA GLU A 373 -23.35 -11.89 -7.15
C GLU A 373 -22.89 -12.88 -6.07
N SER A 374 -22.11 -13.90 -6.44
CA SER A 374 -21.57 -14.87 -5.49
C SER A 374 -20.26 -14.41 -4.83
N LEU A 375 -19.63 -13.33 -5.32
CA LEU A 375 -18.31 -12.86 -4.88
C LEU A 375 -18.38 -11.52 -4.13
N VAL A 376 -19.00 -10.51 -4.73
CA VAL A 376 -18.88 -9.12 -4.27
C VAL A 376 -19.74 -8.91 -3.02
N ASP A 377 -19.11 -8.45 -1.94
CA ASP A 377 -19.73 -8.23 -0.61
C ASP A 377 -20.39 -9.49 0.02
N VAL A 378 -20.12 -10.68 -0.51
CA VAL A 378 -20.60 -11.96 0.04
C VAL A 378 -19.61 -12.49 1.08
N MET A 379 -20.08 -12.72 2.32
CA MET A 379 -19.23 -13.27 3.38
C MET A 379 -18.72 -14.69 3.07
N SER A 380 -17.43 -14.92 3.31
CA SER A 380 -16.83 -16.24 3.10
C SER A 380 -17.38 -17.28 4.08
N THR A 381 -17.83 -18.41 3.56
CA THR A 381 -18.27 -19.55 4.40
C THR A 381 -17.12 -20.23 5.15
N GLN A 382 -15.88 -20.03 4.71
CA GLN A 382 -14.68 -20.59 5.34
C GLN A 382 -14.05 -19.63 6.35
N ASN A 383 -14.23 -18.32 6.17
CA ASN A 383 -13.78 -17.29 7.09
C ASN A 383 -14.82 -16.15 7.17
N PRO A 384 -15.81 -16.26 8.06
CA PRO A 384 -16.95 -15.32 8.12
C PRO A 384 -16.60 -13.88 8.51
N ASP A 385 -15.34 -13.61 8.89
CA ASP A 385 -14.89 -12.26 9.22
C ASP A 385 -14.56 -11.43 7.97
N PHE A 386 -14.46 -12.06 6.79
CA PHE A 386 -14.08 -11.39 5.54
C PHE A 386 -15.03 -11.73 4.37
N PRO A 387 -15.41 -10.73 3.56
CA PRO A 387 -16.03 -10.94 2.26
C PRO A 387 -15.13 -11.74 1.31
N LEU A 388 -15.75 -12.42 0.34
CA LEU A 388 -15.07 -13.06 -0.77
C LEU A 388 -14.33 -12.02 -1.62
N VAL A 389 -15.03 -10.93 -1.97
CA VAL A 389 -14.46 -9.72 -2.57
C VAL A 389 -14.97 -8.50 -1.81
N THR A 390 -14.03 -7.66 -1.38
CA THR A 390 -14.29 -6.35 -0.78
C THR A 390 -13.90 -5.29 -1.81
N PRO A 391 -14.86 -4.53 -2.38
CA PRO A 391 -14.56 -3.47 -3.34
C PRO A 391 -13.47 -2.52 -2.84
N VAL A 392 -12.60 -2.07 -3.74
CA VAL A 392 -11.51 -1.12 -3.48
C VAL A 392 -10.43 -1.66 -2.52
N ASN A 393 -10.56 -2.90 -2.03
CA ASN A 393 -9.67 -3.48 -1.02
C ASN A 393 -9.31 -4.96 -1.32
N PRO A 394 -8.32 -5.21 -2.19
CA PRO A 394 -7.82 -6.56 -2.47
C PRO A 394 -7.18 -7.24 -1.25
N GLN A 395 -6.50 -6.48 -0.39
CA GLN A 395 -5.82 -7.01 0.80
C GLN A 395 -6.78 -7.76 1.74
N TYR A 396 -8.02 -7.29 1.86
CA TYR A 396 -9.07 -7.90 2.67
C TYR A 396 -10.17 -8.58 1.85
N SER A 397 -9.86 -8.94 0.61
CA SER A 397 -10.69 -9.83 -0.21
C SER A 397 -10.24 -11.28 -0.01
N TYR A 398 -11.09 -12.14 0.56
CA TYR A 398 -10.72 -13.54 0.83
C TYR A 398 -10.29 -14.29 -0.44
N LEU A 399 -10.86 -13.93 -1.60
CA LEU A 399 -10.43 -14.44 -2.90
C LEU A 399 -8.92 -14.28 -3.11
N MET A 400 -8.36 -13.10 -2.83
CA MET A 400 -6.93 -12.82 -3.03
C MET A 400 -6.05 -13.70 -2.14
N THR A 401 -6.44 -13.89 -0.88
CA THR A 401 -5.76 -14.82 0.03
C THR A 401 -5.72 -16.25 -0.53
N LYS A 402 -6.82 -16.69 -1.16
CA LYS A 402 -6.88 -18.02 -1.78
C LYS A 402 -5.98 -18.10 -3.01
N LEU A 403 -5.87 -17.05 -3.80
CA LEU A 403 -5.04 -17.04 -5.01
C LEU A 403 -3.53 -16.99 -4.69
N LEU A 404 -3.14 -16.15 -3.73
CA LEU A 404 -1.74 -15.95 -3.35
C LEU A 404 -1.21 -17.09 -2.46
N GLY A 405 -2.07 -17.64 -1.59
CA GLY A 405 -1.66 -18.69 -0.65
C GLY A 405 -0.81 -18.19 0.51
N ASP A 406 -0.84 -16.88 0.76
CA ASP A 406 -0.11 -16.12 1.78
C ASP A 406 -0.81 -16.10 3.16
N GLY A 407 -2.07 -16.53 3.23
CA GLY A 407 -2.59 -17.25 4.39
C GLY A 407 -3.15 -16.42 5.56
N PHE A 408 -4.36 -15.89 5.40
CA PHE A 408 -5.29 -15.73 6.53
C PHE A 408 -5.98 -17.06 6.89
N SER A 409 -6.32 -17.90 5.89
CA SER A 409 -6.80 -19.27 6.11
C SER A 409 -6.87 -20.10 4.83
N GLY A 410 -6.64 -21.41 4.96
CA GLY A 410 -6.90 -22.40 3.90
C GLY A 410 -5.77 -22.60 2.89
N LYS A 411 -5.95 -23.56 1.97
CA LYS A 411 -4.98 -23.89 0.91
C LYS A 411 -5.11 -22.94 -0.29
N ARG A 412 -3.99 -22.68 -0.98
CA ARG A 412 -3.98 -21.94 -2.24
C ARG A 412 -4.91 -22.59 -3.28
N MET A 413 -5.65 -21.76 -4.00
CA MET A 413 -6.50 -22.11 -5.13
C MET A 413 -5.84 -21.63 -6.43
N PRO A 414 -6.09 -22.31 -7.56
CA PRO A 414 -6.87 -23.53 -7.72
C PRO A 414 -6.21 -24.76 -7.06
N LEU A 415 -7.00 -25.58 -6.35
CA LEU A 415 -6.45 -26.67 -5.53
C LEU A 415 -6.03 -27.86 -6.39
N GLY A 416 -4.77 -28.29 -6.25
CA GLY A 416 -4.26 -29.47 -6.96
C GLY A 416 -4.01 -29.26 -8.45
N SER A 417 -4.09 -28.02 -8.92
CA SER A 417 -3.79 -27.60 -10.30
C SER A 417 -2.74 -26.48 -10.31
N GLN A 418 -2.30 -26.09 -11.51
CA GLN A 418 -1.32 -25.02 -11.67
C GLN A 418 -1.90 -23.71 -11.11
N PRO A 419 -1.13 -22.95 -10.31
CA PRO A 419 -1.52 -21.62 -9.87
C PRO A 419 -1.88 -20.71 -11.04
N LEU A 420 -2.69 -19.68 -10.79
CA LEU A 420 -2.79 -18.56 -11.73
C LEU A 420 -1.40 -17.95 -11.92
N SER A 421 -1.16 -17.42 -13.12
CA SER A 421 -0.01 -16.57 -13.38
C SER A 421 -0.16 -15.23 -12.65
N ASP A 422 0.94 -14.55 -12.40
CA ASP A 422 0.92 -13.22 -11.76
C ASP A 422 0.05 -12.24 -12.56
N ALA A 423 0.11 -12.28 -13.90
CA ALA A 423 -0.76 -11.48 -14.77
C ALA A 423 -2.26 -11.77 -14.59
N GLU A 424 -2.67 -13.04 -14.44
CA GLU A 424 -4.07 -13.38 -14.17
C GLU A 424 -4.51 -12.90 -12.78
N ILE A 425 -3.62 -12.97 -11.78
CA ILE A 425 -3.89 -12.46 -10.43
C ILE A 425 -3.99 -10.93 -10.44
N ASP A 426 -3.14 -10.25 -11.22
CA ASP A 426 -3.12 -8.79 -11.34
C ASP A 426 -4.40 -8.26 -11.99
N VAL A 427 -4.95 -8.96 -12.99
CA VAL A 427 -6.28 -8.64 -13.56
C VAL A 427 -7.35 -8.64 -12.47
N ILE A 428 -7.41 -9.71 -11.66
CA ILE A 428 -8.39 -9.82 -10.56
C ILE A 428 -8.12 -8.74 -9.50
N ARG A 429 -6.87 -8.50 -9.12
CA ARG A 429 -6.51 -7.47 -8.15
C ARG A 429 -6.92 -6.09 -8.64
N ARG A 430 -6.67 -5.77 -9.91
CA ARG A 430 -7.03 -4.49 -10.53
C ARG A 430 -8.54 -4.29 -10.58
N TRP A 431 -9.30 -5.31 -10.96
CA TRP A 431 -10.77 -5.26 -10.92
C TRP A 431 -11.28 -4.94 -9.50
N ILE A 432 -10.73 -5.58 -8.47
CA ILE A 432 -11.09 -5.29 -7.08
C ILE A 432 -10.71 -3.85 -6.69
N ASN A 433 -9.50 -3.39 -7.04
CA ASN A 433 -9.05 -2.02 -6.79
C ASN A 433 -9.96 -0.97 -7.44
N LEU A 434 -10.50 -1.27 -8.63
CA LEU A 434 -11.44 -0.42 -9.37
C LEU A 434 -12.90 -0.53 -8.89
N GLY A 435 -13.12 -1.07 -7.69
CA GLY A 435 -14.45 -1.13 -7.08
C GLY A 435 -15.27 -2.36 -7.45
N ALA A 436 -14.66 -3.36 -8.11
CA ALA A 436 -15.28 -4.64 -8.41
C ALA A 436 -16.63 -4.53 -9.17
N ALA A 437 -16.73 -3.61 -10.13
CA ALA A 437 -17.95 -3.35 -10.90
C ALA A 437 -18.43 -4.58 -11.70
N ASP A 438 -19.75 -4.65 -11.94
CA ASP A 438 -20.41 -5.59 -12.86
C ASP A 438 -20.71 -4.85 -14.17
N ASP A 439 -20.02 -5.18 -15.26
CA ASP A 439 -20.04 -4.45 -16.54
C ASP A 439 -20.92 -5.08 -17.63
#